data_AF-A0A7L4PMH4-F1
#
_entry.id   AF-A0A7L4PMH4-F1
#
_cell.length_a   1.000
_cell.length_b   1.000
_cell.length_c   1.000
_cell.angle_alpha   90.00
_cell.angle_beta   90.00
_cell.angle_gamma   90.00
#
_symmetry.space_group_name_H-M   'P 1'
#
loop_
_entity.id
_entity.type
_entity.pdbx_description
1 polymer ?
#
loop_
_entity_poly.entity_id
_entity_poly.type
_entity_poly.pdbx_seq_one_letter_code
_entity_poly.pdbx_strand_id
1 'polypeptide(L)' 'DGLDALLSIVQMPKGVPVACVGIDNGDNAAYLAMRILGVK' A
#
# COMPACT_ATOMS: atom_id res chain seq x y z
N ASP A 1 12.37 -0.77 -11.57
CA ASP A 1 11.47 0.40 -11.65
C ASP A 1 10.06 0.14 -11.16
N GLY A 2 9.49 -1.08 -11.27
CA GLY A 2 8.26 -1.48 -10.54
C GLY A 2 6.98 -0.72 -10.89
N LEU A 3 6.98 0.08 -11.96
CA LEU A 3 5.83 0.88 -12.39
C LEU A 3 4.61 0.00 -12.77
N ASP A 4 4.85 -1.16 -13.36
CA ASP A 4 3.83 -2.14 -13.71
C ASP A 4 3.15 -2.72 -12.46
N ALA A 5 3.94 -3.09 -11.45
CA ALA A 5 3.44 -3.54 -10.15
C ALA A 5 2.67 -2.43 -9.44
N LEU A 6 3.19 -1.19 -9.45
CA LEU A 6 2.52 -0.04 -8.85
C LEU A 6 1.15 0.21 -9.49
N LEU A 7 1.07 0.27 -10.82
CA LEU A 7 -0.18 0.52 -11.54
C LEU A 7 -1.17 -0.64 -11.39
N SER A 8 -0.69 -1.88 -11.28
CA SER A 8 -1.55 -3.05 -11.03
C SER A 8 -2.17 -3.06 -9.62
N ILE A 9 -1.60 -2.33 -8.66
CA ILE A 9 -2.07 -2.26 -7.27
C ILE A 9 -2.84 -0.97 -6.98
N VAL A 10 -2.36 0.19 -7.44
CA VAL A 10 -2.92 1.50 -7.04
C VAL A 10 -4.21 1.86 -7.78
N GLN A 11 -4.43 1.32 -8.97
CA GLN A 11 -5.54 1.67 -9.86
C GLN A 11 -6.81 0.85 -9.56
N MET A 12 -7.17 0.72 -8.28
CA MET A 12 -8.37 -0.03 -7.91
C MET A 12 -9.67 0.69 -8.30
N PRO A 13 -10.70 -0.04 -8.75
CA PRO A 13 -11.98 0.55 -9.12
C PRO A 13 -12.68 1.18 -7.92
N LYS A 14 -13.58 2.13 -8.19
CA LYS A 14 -14.40 2.77 -7.17
C LYS A 14 -15.18 1.71 -6.37
N GLY A 15 -15.16 1.82 -5.04
CA GLY A 15 -15.83 0.90 -4.13
C GLY A 15 -14.94 -0.18 -3.52
N VAL A 16 -13.72 -0.38 -4.04
CA VAL A 16 -12.74 -1.34 -3.48
C VAL A 16 -11.41 -0.61 -3.24
N PRO A 17 -11.26 0.12 -2.12
CA PRO A 17 -10.03 0.86 -1.85
C PRO A 17 -8.88 -0.07 -1.45
N VAL A 18 -7.67 0.28 -1.86
CA VAL A 18 -6.41 -0.38 -1.43
C VAL A 18 -5.43 0.69 -0.98
N ALA A 19 -4.83 0.50 0.19
CA ALA A 19 -3.79 1.38 0.71
C ALA A 19 -2.42 0.94 0.15
N CYS A 20 -2.07 1.45 -1.04
CA CYS A 20 -0.80 1.17 -1.71
C CYS A 20 0.35 1.95 -1.06
N VAL A 21 1.52 1.31 -0.94
CA VAL A 21 2.78 1.94 -0.50
C VAL A 21 3.76 2.04 -1.68
N GLY A 22 4.92 2.67 -1.47
CA GLY A 22 5.95 2.79 -2.50
C GLY A 22 6.50 1.42 -2.96
N ILE A 23 7.04 1.37 -4.17
CA ILE A 23 7.75 0.21 -4.71
C ILE A 23 8.91 -0.15 -3.77
N ASP A 24 9.07 -1.44 -3.48
CA ASP A 24 10.06 -2.00 -2.54
C ASP A 24 10.00 -1.41 -1.12
N ASN A 25 8.90 -0.76 -0.75
CA ASN A 25 8.75 -0.06 0.53
C ASN A 25 7.97 -0.87 1.58
N GLY A 26 8.49 -2.06 1.91
CA GLY A 26 7.87 -2.97 2.88
C GLY A 26 7.78 -2.41 4.30
N ASP A 27 8.77 -1.60 4.71
CA ASP A 27 8.78 -0.97 6.03
C ASP A 27 7.57 -0.04 6.22
N ASN A 28 7.25 0.78 5.22
CA ASN A 28 6.08 1.65 5.29
C ASN A 28 4.77 0.85 5.31
N ALA A 29 4.70 -0.33 4.68
CA ALA A 29 3.54 -1.21 4.81
C ALA A 29 3.39 -1.72 6.26
N ALA A 30 4.49 -2.09 6.92
CA ALA A 30 4.46 -2.48 8.32
C ALA A 30 4.04 -1.31 9.24
N TYR A 31 4.59 -0.11 9.03
CA TYR A 31 4.16 1.10 9.77
C TYR A 31 2.69 1.44 9.54
N LEU A 32 2.20 1.34 8.30
CA LEU A 32 0.79 1.54 7.98
C LEU A 32 -0.09 0.51 8.72
N ALA A 33 0.31 -0.76 8.72
CA ALA A 33 -0.40 -1.80 9.45
C ALA A 33 -0.42 -1.52 10.96
N MET A 34 0.70 -1.09 11.54
CA MET A 34 0.76 -0.71 12.96
C MET A 34 -0.21 0.44 13.28
N ARG A 35 -0.28 1.46 12.41
CA ARG A 35 -1.23 2.57 12.54
C ARG A 35 -2.70 2.12 12.47
N ILE A 36 -3.01 1.10 11.68
CA ILE A 36 -4.37 0.52 11.60
C ILE A 36 -4.69 -0.28 12.87
N LEU A 37 -3.72 -1.06 13.35
CA LEU A 37 -3.88 -1.87 14.56
C LEU A 37 -3.87 -1.03 15.85
N GLY A 38 -3.41 0.23 15.78
CA GLY A 38 -3.28 1.10 16.95
C GLY A 38 -2.10 0.73 17.85
N VAL A 39 -1.14 -0.04 17.34
CA VAL A 39 0.15 -0.27 17.98
C VAL A 39 1.10 0.87 17.62
N LYS A 40 1.86 1.31 18.62
CA LYS A 40 2.54 2.61 18.71
C LYS A 40 3.59 2.87 17.63
#